data_AF-A0A0P7I5D3-F1
#
_entry.id   AF-A0A0P7I5D3-F1
#
_cell.length_a   1.000
_cell.length_b   1.000
_cell.length_c   1.000
_cell.angle_alpha   90.00
_cell.angle_beta   90.00
_cell.angle_gamma   90.00
#
_symmetry.space_group_name_H-M   'P 1'
#
loop_
_entity.id
_entity.type
_entity.pdbx_description
1 polymer ?
#
loop_
_entity_poly.entity_id
_entity_poly.type
_entity_poly.pdbx_seq_one_letter_code
_entity_poly.pdbx_strand_id
1 'polypeptide(L)'
;MGVYFLNYQPYSDGPALVAEQKREGGWAAVNDLYDAPPESAEQVIHPERYGTDPPTEVELADEHADNWERVRPERRRDYAEIGQSGVAAMFAYPLYAEEGSVRSYASDVVGPRTWLNYTDSGEISRFDPLNYGFDAAAGWDGDRLHVYRSADGETGYVWRLVWDSPDEATEFRGAYESLLTFWGAEQVGEDTYRVADGEFADAFHLTVEGDTVTVVNAPSVDSLSAVRESVDTDASTPEPTATPAPDEGRRRRVRRRRRRPRRAPRPPGSRSWPRW
;
A
#
# COMPACT_ATOMS: atom_id res chain seq x y z
N MET A 1 -11.43 8.21 -3.89
CA MET A 1 -10.50 9.36 -3.98
C MET A 1 -9.17 9.01 -4.64
N GLY A 2 -8.64 7.79 -4.52
CA GLY A 2 -7.36 7.41 -5.16
C GLY A 2 -7.30 7.64 -6.68
N VAL A 3 -8.33 7.22 -7.42
CA VAL A 3 -8.43 7.47 -8.88
C VAL A 3 -8.53 8.97 -9.21
N TYR A 4 -9.10 9.79 -8.32
CA TYR A 4 -9.12 11.25 -8.50
C TYR A 4 -7.72 11.85 -8.26
N PHE A 5 -7.03 11.42 -7.20
CA PHE A 5 -5.67 11.87 -6.88
C PHE A 5 -4.70 11.54 -8.03
N LEU A 6 -4.79 10.33 -8.59
CA LEU A 6 -4.00 9.94 -9.76
C LEU A 6 -4.32 10.79 -11.01
N ASN A 7 -5.61 10.93 -11.36
CA ASN A 7 -6.00 11.70 -12.55
C ASN A 7 -5.77 13.21 -12.43
N TYR A 8 -5.66 13.72 -11.20
CA TYR A 8 -5.45 15.13 -10.93
C TYR A 8 -3.98 15.54 -11.02
N GLN A 9 -3.04 14.60 -10.89
CA GLN A 9 -1.61 14.91 -10.81
C GLN A 9 -1.10 15.82 -11.95
N PRO A 10 -1.40 15.58 -13.24
CA PRO A 10 -0.92 16.45 -14.31
C PRO A 10 -1.44 17.89 -14.22
N TYR A 11 -2.58 18.10 -13.55
CA TYR A 11 -3.18 19.42 -13.34
C TYR A 11 -2.68 20.10 -12.06
N SER A 12 -2.18 19.34 -11.08
CA SER A 12 -1.50 19.87 -9.90
C SER A 12 -0.09 20.34 -10.25
N ASP A 13 0.69 19.46 -10.87
CA ASP A 13 2.14 19.65 -11.00
C ASP A 13 2.54 20.23 -12.38
N GLY A 14 1.70 20.02 -13.41
CA GLY A 14 1.92 20.57 -14.74
C GLY A 14 2.12 22.10 -14.78
N PRO A 15 1.36 22.91 -14.01
CA PRO A 15 1.63 24.33 -13.87
C PRO A 15 3.05 24.63 -13.34
N ALA A 16 3.54 23.87 -12.36
CA ALA A 16 4.88 24.02 -11.79
C ALA A 16 5.96 23.75 -12.85
N LEU A 17 5.84 22.68 -13.63
CA LEU A 17 6.71 22.39 -14.77
C LEU A 17 6.74 23.53 -15.80
N VAL A 18 5.57 24.01 -16.24
CA VAL A 18 5.49 25.11 -17.22
C VAL A 18 6.11 26.40 -16.65
N ALA A 19 5.91 26.67 -15.36
CA ALA A 19 6.50 27.83 -14.71
C ALA A 19 8.03 27.73 -14.64
N GLU A 20 8.59 26.54 -14.37
CA GLU A 20 10.03 26.29 -14.37
C GLU A 20 10.64 26.52 -15.76
N GLN A 21 10.10 25.85 -16.77
CA GLN A 21 10.60 25.97 -18.15
C GLN A 21 10.55 27.41 -18.65
N LYS A 22 9.47 28.13 -18.31
CA LYS A 22 9.36 29.57 -18.63
C LYS A 22 10.42 30.40 -17.90
N ARG A 23 10.79 30.05 -16.66
CA ARG A 23 11.82 30.76 -15.88
C ARG A 23 13.20 30.56 -16.47
N GLU A 24 13.51 29.35 -16.92
CA GLU A 24 14.82 28.98 -17.46
C GLU A 24 15.04 29.48 -18.89
N GLY A 25 14.09 29.23 -19.79
CA GLY A 25 14.23 29.48 -21.23
C GLY A 25 13.14 30.35 -21.86
N GLY A 26 12.23 30.91 -21.05
CA GLY A 26 11.11 31.71 -21.55
C GLY A 26 10.08 30.88 -22.32
N TRP A 27 9.30 31.53 -23.17
CA TRP A 27 8.27 30.85 -23.97
C TRP A 27 8.82 29.89 -25.02
N ALA A 28 10.10 30.00 -25.38
CA ALA A 28 10.75 29.04 -26.27
C ALA A 28 10.83 27.66 -25.59
N ALA A 29 11.38 27.59 -24.38
CA ALA A 29 11.45 26.34 -23.61
C ALA A 29 10.05 25.74 -23.31
N VAL A 30 9.03 26.58 -23.09
CA VAL A 30 7.64 26.09 -22.96
C VAL A 30 7.12 25.49 -24.26
N ASN A 31 7.48 26.05 -25.42
CA ASN A 31 7.10 25.47 -26.70
C ASN A 31 7.84 24.15 -26.94
N ASP A 32 9.11 24.05 -26.52
CA ASP A 32 9.91 22.84 -26.66
C ASP A 32 9.29 21.64 -25.91
N LEU A 33 8.54 21.87 -24.82
CA LEU A 33 7.74 20.83 -24.14
C LEU A 33 6.70 20.15 -25.05
N TYR A 34 6.18 20.83 -26.08
CA TYR A 34 5.24 20.22 -27.02
C TYR A 34 5.93 19.26 -28.00
N ASP A 35 7.20 19.53 -28.31
CA ASP A 35 8.02 18.70 -29.18
C ASP A 35 8.72 17.57 -28.42
N ALA A 36 9.01 17.78 -27.14
CA ALA A 36 9.61 16.82 -26.21
C ALA A 36 8.82 16.80 -24.89
N PRO A 37 7.66 16.14 -24.82
CA PRO A 37 6.92 16.05 -23.55
C PRO A 37 7.71 15.29 -22.48
N PRO A 38 7.43 15.51 -21.19
CA PRO A 38 8.00 14.71 -20.11
C PRO A 38 7.78 13.20 -20.35
N GLU A 39 8.81 12.42 -20.04
CA GLU A 39 8.85 10.98 -20.27
C GLU A 39 8.26 10.19 -19.08
N SER A 40 8.13 10.82 -17.92
CA SER A 40 7.61 10.21 -16.70
C SER A 40 6.76 11.19 -15.88
N ALA A 41 5.93 10.65 -14.97
CA ALA A 41 5.24 11.47 -13.98
C ALA A 41 6.24 12.20 -13.06
N GLU A 42 7.39 11.59 -12.79
CA GLU A 42 8.43 12.18 -11.96
C GLU A 42 8.96 13.49 -12.54
N GLN A 43 9.23 13.55 -13.84
CA GLN A 43 9.69 14.79 -14.47
C GLN A 43 8.64 15.92 -14.42
N VAL A 44 7.36 15.59 -14.19
CA VAL A 44 6.30 16.59 -13.97
C VAL A 44 6.26 17.02 -12.51
N ILE A 45 6.45 16.08 -11.57
CA ILE A 45 6.47 16.31 -10.12
C ILE A 45 7.72 17.10 -9.70
N HIS A 46 8.87 16.79 -10.32
CA HIS A 46 10.19 17.37 -10.08
C HIS A 46 10.71 18.02 -11.38
N PRO A 47 10.29 19.26 -11.72
CA PRO A 47 10.63 19.90 -12.98
C PRO A 47 12.13 20.02 -13.29
N GLU A 48 12.99 20.04 -12.26
CA GLU A 48 14.45 20.05 -12.38
C GLU A 48 15.04 18.76 -12.98
N ARG A 49 14.27 17.67 -12.99
CA ARG A 49 14.61 16.37 -13.59
C ARG A 49 14.25 16.27 -15.07
N TYR A 50 13.44 17.20 -15.58
CA TYR A 50 13.00 17.19 -16.98
C TYR A 50 14.20 17.32 -17.93
N GLY A 51 14.36 16.33 -18.81
CA GLY A 51 15.44 16.26 -19.80
C GLY A 51 16.82 15.91 -19.24
N THR A 52 16.94 15.71 -17.93
CA THR A 52 18.19 15.33 -17.25
C THR A 52 18.12 13.93 -16.64
N ASP A 53 16.92 13.47 -16.29
CA ASP A 53 16.67 12.21 -15.60
C ASP A 53 15.53 11.43 -16.30
N PRO A 54 15.84 10.64 -17.33
CA PRO A 54 14.83 9.82 -18.02
C PRO A 54 14.50 8.58 -17.17
N PRO A 55 13.24 8.11 -17.17
CA PRO A 55 12.86 6.95 -16.37
C PRO A 55 13.62 5.68 -16.79
N THR A 56 14.01 4.86 -15.83
CA THR A 56 14.60 3.54 -16.10
C THR A 56 13.59 2.58 -16.73
N GLU A 57 14.00 1.93 -17.82
CA GLU A 57 13.23 0.84 -18.42
C GLU A 57 13.30 -0.42 -17.53
N VAL A 58 12.18 -0.74 -16.87
CA VAL A 58 12.09 -1.88 -15.97
C VAL A 58 11.68 -3.13 -16.71
N GLU A 59 12.61 -4.08 -16.83
CA GLU A 59 12.31 -5.42 -17.35
C GLU A 59 11.69 -6.32 -16.28
N LEU A 60 10.67 -7.10 -16.66
CA LEU A 60 10.02 -8.06 -15.78
C LEU A 60 9.83 -9.37 -16.54
N ALA A 61 10.52 -10.42 -16.10
CA ALA A 61 10.41 -11.74 -16.71
C ALA A 61 9.02 -12.34 -16.45
N ASP A 62 8.52 -13.10 -17.42
CA ASP A 62 7.30 -13.87 -17.29
C ASP A 62 7.63 -15.23 -16.70
N GLU A 63 7.41 -15.39 -15.39
CA GLU A 63 7.70 -16.59 -14.62
C GLU A 63 6.49 -16.89 -13.75
N HIS A 64 5.85 -18.04 -13.99
CA HIS A 64 4.67 -18.48 -13.27
C HIS A 64 4.52 -20.00 -13.41
N ALA A 65 3.80 -20.63 -12.48
CA ALA A 65 3.46 -22.04 -12.58
C ALA A 65 2.43 -22.29 -13.70
N ASP A 66 2.36 -23.54 -14.18
CA ASP A 66 1.50 -23.95 -15.30
C ASP A 66 0.00 -23.67 -15.11
N ASN A 67 -0.48 -23.49 -13.88
CA ASN A 67 -1.89 -23.22 -13.56
C ASN A 67 -2.22 -21.72 -13.49
N TRP A 68 -1.25 -20.86 -13.73
CA TRP A 68 -1.38 -19.41 -13.87
C TRP A 68 -0.96 -18.98 -15.26
N GLU A 69 -1.53 -17.89 -15.76
CA GLU A 69 -1.20 -17.36 -17.08
C GLU A 69 -1.18 -15.84 -17.02
N ARG A 70 -0.16 -15.21 -17.64
CA ARG A 70 -0.10 -13.76 -17.77
C ARG A 70 -1.26 -13.26 -18.65
N VAL A 71 -1.97 -12.25 -18.14
CA VAL A 71 -3.08 -11.61 -18.85
C VAL A 71 -2.55 -10.76 -20.00
N ARG A 72 -2.94 -11.11 -21.24
CA ARG A 72 -2.52 -10.42 -22.47
C ARG A 72 -3.72 -9.91 -23.27
N PRO A 73 -4.19 -8.68 -23.02
CA PRO A 73 -5.32 -8.12 -23.76
C PRO A 73 -4.95 -7.77 -25.21
N GLU A 74 -5.84 -8.01 -26.17
CA GLU A 74 -5.55 -7.78 -27.61
C GLU A 74 -5.31 -6.31 -28.00
N ARG A 75 -5.86 -5.35 -27.24
CA ARG A 75 -5.93 -3.92 -27.64
C ARG A 75 -5.12 -2.97 -26.77
N ARG A 76 -4.29 -3.49 -25.87
CA ARG A 76 -3.45 -2.68 -24.97
C ARG A 76 -2.20 -3.47 -24.59
N ARG A 77 -1.22 -2.77 -24.01
CA ARG A 77 -0.03 -3.40 -23.42
C ARG A 77 -0.45 -4.49 -22.41
N ASP A 78 0.30 -5.57 -22.39
CA ASP A 78 0.14 -6.71 -21.46
C ASP A 78 0.89 -6.50 -20.13
N TYR A 79 1.35 -5.27 -19.91
CA TYR A 79 1.90 -4.77 -18.66
C TYR A 79 1.31 -3.39 -18.35
N ALA A 80 1.50 -2.94 -17.12
CA ALA A 80 1.22 -1.57 -16.69
C ALA A 80 2.50 -0.90 -16.16
N GLU A 81 2.55 0.42 -16.33
CA GLU A 81 3.47 1.36 -15.72
C GLU A 81 2.59 2.30 -14.89
N ILE A 82 2.77 2.32 -13.58
CA ILE A 82 1.93 3.05 -12.62
C ILE A 82 2.44 4.48 -12.44
N GLY A 83 3.76 4.67 -12.46
CA GLY A 83 4.41 5.96 -12.25
C GLY A 83 4.38 6.44 -10.79
N GLN A 84 5.28 7.37 -10.46
CA GLN A 84 5.36 7.99 -9.13
C GLN A 84 4.02 8.53 -8.62
N SER A 85 3.23 9.15 -9.49
CA SER A 85 1.90 9.66 -9.11
C SER A 85 0.94 8.57 -8.63
N GLY A 86 1.02 7.38 -9.20
CA GLY A 86 0.22 6.23 -8.79
C GLY A 86 0.73 5.60 -7.50
N VAL A 87 2.06 5.54 -7.33
CA VAL A 87 2.70 5.16 -6.07
C VAL A 87 2.26 6.09 -4.93
N ALA A 88 2.36 7.41 -5.14
CA ALA A 88 1.90 8.42 -4.18
C ALA A 88 0.39 8.30 -3.90
N ALA A 89 -0.44 8.08 -4.93
CA ALA A 89 -1.87 7.90 -4.76
C ALA A 89 -2.22 6.67 -3.90
N MET A 90 -1.47 5.58 -4.03
CA MET A 90 -1.63 4.36 -3.21
C MET A 90 -1.43 4.67 -1.72
N PHE A 91 -0.38 5.43 -1.37
CA PHE A 91 -0.12 5.81 0.02
C PHE A 91 -1.05 6.92 0.54
N ALA A 92 -1.55 7.79 -0.33
CA ALA A 92 -2.56 8.78 0.06
C ALA A 92 -3.95 8.16 0.28
N TYR A 93 -4.25 7.01 -0.32
CA TYR A 93 -5.58 6.41 -0.30
C TYR A 93 -6.12 6.11 1.12
N PRO A 94 -5.34 5.47 2.03
CA PRO A 94 -5.76 5.23 3.41
C PRO A 94 -6.18 6.48 4.20
N LEU A 95 -5.72 7.69 3.82
CA LEU A 95 -6.12 8.94 4.48
C LEU A 95 -7.62 9.23 4.39
N TYR A 96 -8.30 8.55 3.46
CA TYR A 96 -9.74 8.70 3.22
C TYR A 96 -10.53 7.41 3.43
N ALA A 97 -9.86 6.33 3.86
CA ALA A 97 -10.53 5.08 4.17
C ALA A 97 -11.30 5.20 5.50
N GLU A 98 -12.45 4.52 5.59
CA GLU A 98 -13.24 4.47 6.84
C GLU A 98 -12.66 3.46 7.86
N GLU A 99 -11.69 2.64 7.43
CA GLU A 99 -11.07 1.59 8.22
C GLU A 99 -9.73 2.04 8.85
N GLY A 100 -9.28 1.33 9.88
CA GLY A 100 -7.94 1.51 10.45
C GLY A 100 -7.72 2.78 11.31
N SER A 101 -6.50 2.90 11.84
CA SER A 101 -6.06 4.08 12.60
C SER A 101 -5.38 5.08 11.67
N VAL A 102 -6.19 5.81 10.89
CA VAL A 102 -5.71 6.82 9.90
C VAL A 102 -4.67 7.76 10.50
N ARG A 103 -4.80 8.13 11.78
CA ARG A 103 -3.86 9.04 12.44
C ARG A 103 -2.46 8.46 12.62
N SER A 104 -2.33 7.17 12.93
CA SER A 104 -1.01 6.53 13.08
C SER A 104 -0.37 6.40 11.70
N TYR A 105 -1.11 5.80 10.76
CA TYR A 105 -0.64 5.60 9.39
C TYR A 105 -0.21 6.91 8.71
N ALA A 106 -1.03 7.95 8.83
CA ALA A 106 -0.74 9.26 8.29
C ALA A 106 0.51 9.89 8.92
N SER A 107 0.88 9.52 10.15
CA SER A 107 2.11 10.03 10.77
C SER A 107 3.35 9.31 10.24
N ASP A 108 3.21 8.04 9.88
CA ASP A 108 4.34 7.15 9.58
C ASP A 108 4.69 7.12 8.09
N VAL A 109 3.71 7.31 7.19
CA VAL A 109 3.91 7.14 5.74
C VAL A 109 3.84 8.45 4.96
N VAL A 110 2.73 9.17 5.10
CA VAL A 110 2.46 10.37 4.28
C VAL A 110 2.81 11.65 5.02
N GLY A 111 2.88 11.60 6.35
CA GLY A 111 2.90 12.71 7.30
C GLY A 111 1.63 13.59 7.26
N PRO A 112 1.22 14.22 8.38
CA PRO A 112 -0.06 14.96 8.47
C PRO A 112 -0.13 16.22 7.59
N ARG A 113 0.99 16.68 7.03
CA ARG A 113 1.09 17.87 6.19
C ARG A 113 1.89 17.66 4.90
N THR A 114 2.61 16.55 4.79
CA THR A 114 3.61 16.32 3.74
C THR A 114 3.00 15.96 2.39
N TRP A 115 1.71 15.63 2.33
CA TRP A 115 0.93 15.53 1.08
C TRP A 115 0.43 16.87 0.53
N LEU A 116 0.76 17.99 1.18
CA LEU A 116 0.41 19.34 0.74
C LEU A 116 1.66 20.16 0.47
N ASN A 117 1.65 20.90 -0.63
CA ASN A 117 2.69 21.86 -0.96
C ASN A 117 2.38 23.22 -0.31
N TYR A 118 3.37 23.78 0.40
CA TYR A 118 3.26 25.05 1.10
C TYR A 118 4.17 26.11 0.48
N THR A 119 3.69 27.35 0.42
CA THR A 119 4.51 28.51 0.09
C THR A 119 5.51 28.82 1.21
N ASP A 120 6.49 29.68 0.92
CA ASP A 120 7.41 30.21 1.94
C ASP A 120 6.69 30.90 3.11
N SER A 121 5.48 31.41 2.88
CA SER A 121 4.62 32.01 3.91
C SER A 121 3.85 30.99 4.77
N GLY A 122 3.98 29.69 4.48
CA GLY A 122 3.29 28.60 5.19
C GLY A 122 1.82 28.42 4.80
N GLU A 123 1.39 29.02 3.68
CA GLU A 123 0.05 28.82 3.12
C GLU A 123 0.06 27.66 2.11
N ILE A 124 -1.04 26.94 1.97
CA ILE A 124 -1.15 25.93 0.89
C ILE A 124 -1.00 26.64 -0.44
N SER A 125 -0.09 26.13 -1.28
CA SER A 125 0.15 26.65 -2.61
C SER A 125 -1.15 26.60 -3.42
N ARG A 126 -1.52 27.75 -4.00
CA ARG A 126 -2.70 27.84 -4.88
C ARG A 126 -2.40 27.35 -6.30
N PHE A 127 -1.12 27.17 -6.60
CA PHE A 127 -0.62 26.88 -7.93
C PHE A 127 -0.37 25.39 -8.12
N ASP A 128 0.16 24.76 -7.07
CA ASP A 128 0.38 23.32 -6.96
C ASP A 128 0.14 22.92 -5.49
N PRO A 129 -1.08 22.53 -5.11
CA PRO A 129 -1.45 22.30 -3.71
C PRO A 129 -1.09 20.91 -3.17
N LEU A 130 -0.95 19.90 -4.02
CA LEU A 130 -0.79 18.50 -3.61
C LEU A 130 0.66 18.07 -3.84
N ASN A 131 1.25 17.42 -2.85
CA ASN A 131 2.59 16.86 -2.98
C ASN A 131 2.50 15.38 -3.35
N TYR A 132 3.04 15.02 -4.53
CA TYR A 132 3.18 13.64 -5.00
C TYR A 132 4.61 13.09 -4.79
N GLY A 133 5.56 13.93 -4.40
CA GLY A 133 6.97 13.57 -4.19
C GLY A 133 7.34 13.47 -2.70
N PHE A 134 6.40 13.08 -1.83
CA PHE A 134 6.75 12.80 -0.44
C PHE A 134 7.57 11.52 -0.34
N ASP A 135 8.52 11.50 0.58
CA ASP A 135 9.30 10.38 1.14
C ASP A 135 8.96 9.00 0.54
N ALA A 136 7.82 8.38 0.91
CA ALA A 136 7.42 7.05 0.44
C ALA A 136 7.29 6.84 -1.08
N ALA A 137 7.27 7.90 -1.88
CA ALA A 137 7.26 7.89 -3.35
C ALA A 137 8.42 8.68 -3.97
N ALA A 138 9.31 9.28 -3.16
CA ALA A 138 10.45 10.06 -3.65
C ALA A 138 11.53 9.14 -4.26
N GLY A 139 12.12 9.58 -5.37
CA GLY A 139 13.16 8.81 -6.07
C GLY A 139 12.63 7.60 -6.83
N TRP A 140 11.34 7.55 -7.16
CA TRP A 140 10.82 6.54 -8.08
C TRP A 140 11.39 6.78 -9.47
N ASP A 141 12.01 5.77 -10.09
CA ASP A 141 12.69 5.92 -11.40
C ASP A 141 12.02 5.07 -12.50
N GLY A 142 11.27 4.04 -12.13
CA GLY A 142 10.57 3.22 -13.12
C GLY A 142 9.76 2.10 -12.49
N ASP A 143 8.77 1.59 -13.21
CA ASP A 143 8.04 0.40 -12.77
C ASP A 143 7.47 -0.43 -13.92
N ARG A 144 7.27 -1.73 -13.66
CA ARG A 144 6.55 -2.63 -14.56
C ARG A 144 5.71 -3.61 -13.75
N LEU A 145 4.43 -3.70 -14.10
CA LEU A 145 3.45 -4.58 -13.46
C LEU A 145 2.88 -5.58 -14.46
N HIS A 146 2.94 -6.87 -14.13
CA HIS A 146 2.26 -7.96 -14.83
C HIS A 146 1.09 -8.48 -14.00
N VAL A 147 -0.05 -8.70 -14.65
CA VAL A 147 -1.22 -9.34 -14.03
C VAL A 147 -1.32 -10.78 -14.52
N TYR A 148 -1.59 -11.69 -13.60
CA TYR A 148 -1.77 -13.11 -13.85
C TYR A 148 -3.19 -13.53 -13.49
N ARG A 149 -3.66 -14.59 -14.15
CA ARG A 149 -4.95 -15.22 -13.87
C ARG A 149 -4.76 -16.72 -13.71
N SER A 150 -5.36 -17.29 -12.68
CA SER A 150 -5.38 -18.74 -12.49
C SER A 150 -6.42 -19.42 -13.40
N ALA A 151 -6.29 -20.73 -13.58
CA ALA A 151 -7.29 -21.54 -14.28
C ALA A 151 -8.72 -21.41 -13.67
N ASP A 152 -8.80 -21.16 -12.37
CA ASP A 152 -10.06 -21.00 -11.62
C ASP A 152 -10.62 -19.56 -11.68
N GLY A 153 -9.89 -18.63 -12.30
CA GLY A 153 -10.32 -17.25 -12.51
C GLY A 153 -9.85 -16.25 -11.46
N GLU A 154 -9.09 -16.70 -10.46
CA GLU A 154 -8.42 -15.82 -9.49
C GLU A 154 -7.36 -14.96 -10.17
N THR A 155 -7.03 -13.82 -9.56
CA THR A 155 -6.01 -12.89 -10.09
C THR A 155 -4.89 -12.67 -9.10
N GLY A 156 -3.71 -12.36 -9.63
CA GLY A 156 -2.54 -11.96 -8.87
C GLY A 156 -1.68 -11.05 -9.73
N TYR A 157 -0.65 -10.44 -9.15
CA TYR A 157 0.27 -9.59 -9.90
C TYR A 157 1.70 -9.69 -9.41
N VAL A 158 2.62 -9.31 -10.29
CA VAL A 158 4.02 -9.05 -9.95
C VAL A 158 4.30 -7.62 -10.38
N TRP A 159 4.76 -6.79 -9.44
CA TRP A 159 5.09 -5.39 -9.65
C TRP A 159 6.55 -5.15 -9.27
N ARG A 160 7.36 -4.79 -10.26
CA ARG A 160 8.78 -4.46 -10.07
C ARG A 160 8.95 -2.96 -10.20
N LEU A 161 9.62 -2.34 -9.23
CA LEU A 161 9.88 -0.90 -9.17
C LEU A 161 11.39 -0.67 -9.02
N VAL A 162 11.90 0.37 -9.65
CA VAL A 162 13.29 0.84 -9.53
C VAL A 162 13.28 2.23 -8.92
N TRP A 163 14.28 2.50 -8.09
CA TRP A 163 14.47 3.73 -7.34
C TRP A 163 15.84 4.35 -7.66
N ASP A 164 16.02 5.64 -7.43
CA ASP A 164 17.31 6.32 -7.64
C ASP A 164 18.41 5.77 -6.72
N SER A 165 18.03 5.23 -5.56
CA SER A 165 18.95 4.67 -4.58
C SER A 165 18.39 3.48 -3.79
N PRO A 166 19.28 2.63 -3.24
CA PRO A 166 18.90 1.58 -2.31
C PRO A 166 18.20 2.07 -1.04
N ASP A 167 18.49 3.30 -0.59
CA ASP A 167 17.88 3.89 0.60
C ASP A 167 16.40 4.21 0.32
N GLU A 168 16.07 4.78 -0.85
CA GLU A 168 14.69 5.06 -1.26
C GLU A 168 13.89 3.77 -1.52
N ALA A 169 14.51 2.73 -2.09
CA ALA A 169 13.88 1.42 -2.22
C ALA A 169 13.51 0.82 -0.84
N THR A 170 14.38 1.00 0.16
CA THR A 170 14.13 0.57 1.54
C THR A 170 13.03 1.40 2.20
N GLU A 171 12.99 2.70 1.93
CA GLU A 171 11.94 3.60 2.42
C GLU A 171 10.56 3.20 1.88
N PHE A 172 10.46 2.93 0.57
CA PHE A 172 9.24 2.41 -0.03
C PHE A 172 8.81 1.08 0.60
N ARG A 173 9.74 0.14 0.84
CA ARG A 173 9.45 -1.14 1.49
C ARG A 173 8.77 -0.92 2.85
N GLY A 174 9.32 -0.03 3.69
CA GLY A 174 8.76 0.28 5.00
C GLY A 174 7.38 0.98 4.92
N ALA A 175 7.20 1.88 3.94
CA ALA A 175 5.92 2.51 3.68
C ALA A 175 4.85 1.49 3.22
N TYR A 176 5.24 0.52 2.38
CA TYR A 176 4.36 -0.54 1.90
C TYR A 176 3.96 -1.51 3.02
N GLU A 177 4.88 -1.86 3.92
CA GLU A 177 4.56 -2.64 5.13
C GLU A 177 3.56 -1.93 6.03
N SER A 178 3.72 -0.62 6.19
CA SER A 178 2.80 0.23 6.95
C SER A 178 1.42 0.28 6.30
N LEU A 179 1.37 0.29 4.96
CA LEU A 179 0.13 0.19 4.18
C LEU A 179 -0.55 -1.16 4.37
N LEU A 180 0.19 -2.26 4.28
CA LEU A 180 -0.34 -3.60 4.53
C LEU A 180 -0.87 -3.73 5.97
N THR A 181 -0.12 -3.22 6.94
CA THR A 181 -0.52 -3.22 8.36
C THR A 181 -1.80 -2.41 8.58
N PHE A 182 -1.96 -1.27 7.89
CA PHE A 182 -3.18 -0.48 7.93
C PHE A 182 -4.40 -1.29 7.48
N TRP A 183 -4.23 -2.13 6.45
CA TRP A 183 -5.27 -3.05 5.96
C TRP A 183 -5.41 -4.34 6.79
N GLY A 184 -4.70 -4.46 7.91
CA GLY A 184 -4.81 -5.61 8.80
C GLY A 184 -3.94 -6.81 8.40
N ALA A 185 -2.86 -6.57 7.67
CA ALA A 185 -1.90 -7.63 7.36
C ALA A 185 -1.18 -8.15 8.62
N GLU A 186 -0.98 -9.45 8.68
CA GLU A 186 -0.05 -10.11 9.59
C GLU A 186 1.18 -10.59 8.79
N GLN A 187 2.37 -10.42 9.36
CA GLN A 187 3.59 -11.00 8.79
C GLN A 187 3.65 -12.50 9.11
N VAL A 188 3.68 -13.34 8.08
CA VAL A 188 3.61 -14.81 8.17
C VAL A 188 4.89 -15.51 7.68
N GLY A 189 5.85 -14.74 7.18
CA GLY A 189 7.21 -15.14 6.81
C GLY A 189 8.11 -13.91 6.76
N GLU A 190 9.42 -14.07 6.50
CA GLU A 190 10.38 -12.94 6.49
C GLU A 190 9.91 -11.78 5.61
N ASP A 191 9.56 -12.08 4.36
CA ASP A 191 9.08 -11.10 3.39
C ASP A 191 7.60 -11.26 3.01
N THR A 192 6.85 -12.05 3.80
CA THR A 192 5.49 -12.48 3.43
C THR A 192 4.45 -12.00 4.42
N TYR A 193 3.37 -11.41 3.89
CA TYR A 193 2.28 -10.81 4.64
C TYR A 193 0.93 -11.35 4.16
N ARG A 194 -0.02 -11.45 5.08
CA ARG A 194 -1.38 -11.92 4.80
C ARG A 194 -2.41 -10.97 5.39
N VAL A 195 -3.28 -10.42 4.54
CA VAL A 195 -4.47 -9.65 4.95
C VAL A 195 -5.67 -10.60 4.97
N ALA A 196 -6.09 -11.07 6.14
CA ALA A 196 -7.05 -12.17 6.23
C ALA A 196 -8.43 -11.88 5.58
N ASP A 197 -8.93 -10.66 5.76
CA ASP A 197 -10.30 -10.25 5.43
C ASP A 197 -10.32 -8.80 4.90
N GLY A 198 -11.41 -8.41 4.23
CA GLY A 198 -11.60 -7.06 3.68
C GLY A 198 -11.43 -6.95 2.17
N GLU A 199 -11.48 -5.72 1.64
CA GLU A 199 -11.33 -5.46 0.19
C GLU A 199 -9.92 -5.79 -0.32
N PHE A 200 -8.93 -5.75 0.58
CA PHE A 200 -7.51 -6.01 0.27
C PHE A 200 -7.07 -7.41 0.74
N ALA A 201 -8.01 -8.35 0.90
CA ALA A 201 -7.76 -9.65 1.46
C ALA A 201 -6.96 -10.57 0.53
N ASP A 202 -5.63 -10.45 0.57
CA ASP A 202 -4.69 -11.25 -0.23
C ASP A 202 -3.44 -11.63 0.59
N ALA A 203 -2.50 -12.32 -0.04
CA ALA A 203 -1.13 -12.48 0.40
C ALA A 203 -0.17 -11.65 -0.46
N PHE A 204 0.89 -11.18 0.17
CA PHE A 204 1.90 -10.32 -0.44
C PHE A 204 3.29 -10.82 -0.08
N HIS A 205 4.19 -10.84 -1.06
CA HIS A 205 5.62 -11.09 -0.85
C HIS A 205 6.43 -9.90 -1.39
N LEU A 206 7.35 -9.37 -0.60
CA LEU A 206 8.03 -8.12 -0.90
C LEU A 206 9.55 -8.24 -0.70
N THR A 207 10.31 -8.09 -1.77
CA THR A 207 11.78 -8.17 -1.73
C THR A 207 12.41 -6.85 -2.15
N VAL A 208 13.59 -6.56 -1.60
CA VAL A 208 14.44 -5.43 -1.99
C VAL A 208 15.81 -5.95 -2.40
N GLU A 209 16.22 -5.64 -3.62
CA GLU A 209 17.53 -5.99 -4.19
C GLU A 209 18.22 -4.73 -4.70
N GLY A 210 19.11 -4.15 -3.89
CA GLY A 210 19.73 -2.88 -4.22
C GLY A 210 18.68 -1.76 -4.25
N ASP A 211 18.51 -1.16 -5.41
CA ASP A 211 17.54 -0.09 -5.72
C ASP A 211 16.21 -0.62 -6.28
N THR A 212 16.03 -1.94 -6.34
CA THR A 212 14.86 -2.57 -6.94
C THR A 212 13.95 -3.16 -5.86
N VAL A 213 12.65 -2.91 -5.94
CA VAL A 213 11.62 -3.56 -5.12
C VAL A 213 10.75 -4.45 -6.00
N THR A 214 10.48 -5.67 -5.56
CA THR A 214 9.49 -6.56 -6.20
C THR A 214 8.38 -6.91 -5.23
N VAL A 215 7.14 -6.61 -5.62
CA VAL A 215 5.92 -6.99 -4.91
C VAL A 215 5.20 -8.08 -5.69
N VAL A 216 4.97 -9.23 -5.06
CA VAL A 216 4.13 -10.31 -5.58
C VAL A 216 2.86 -10.37 -4.76
N ASN A 217 1.72 -10.41 -5.43
CA ASN A 217 0.39 -10.54 -4.81
C ASN A 217 -0.33 -11.75 -5.37
N ALA A 218 -1.01 -12.48 -4.48
CA ALA A 218 -1.87 -13.60 -4.82
C ALA A 218 -2.97 -13.78 -3.76
N PRO A 219 -4.06 -14.51 -4.06
CA PRO A 219 -5.16 -14.73 -3.11
C PRO A 219 -4.77 -15.42 -1.79
N SER A 220 -3.70 -16.21 -1.82
CA SER A 220 -3.20 -16.95 -0.66
C SER A 220 -1.69 -17.03 -0.66
N VAL A 221 -1.11 -17.31 0.52
CA VAL A 221 0.34 -17.50 0.69
C VAL A 221 0.85 -18.60 -0.24
N ASP A 222 0.15 -19.73 -0.28
CA ASP A 222 0.50 -20.87 -1.14
C ASP A 222 0.45 -20.54 -2.64
N SER A 223 -0.28 -19.49 -3.03
CA SER A 223 -0.39 -19.07 -4.43
C SER A 223 0.72 -18.11 -4.87
N LEU A 224 1.51 -17.55 -3.94
CA LEU A 224 2.56 -16.58 -4.27
C LEU A 224 3.63 -17.17 -5.18
N SER A 225 4.10 -18.38 -4.87
CA SER A 225 5.08 -19.12 -5.71
C SER A 225 4.47 -19.59 -7.04
N ALA A 226 3.14 -19.71 -7.13
CA ALA A 226 2.46 -20.04 -8.37
C ALA A 226 2.33 -18.82 -9.30
N VAL A 227 2.14 -17.62 -8.74
CA VAL A 227 2.17 -16.34 -9.48
C VAL A 227 3.59 -15.96 -9.91
N ARG A 228 4.59 -16.30 -9.09
CA ARG A 228 6.01 -16.03 -9.36
C ARG A 228 6.88 -17.14 -8.79
N GLU A 229 7.43 -18.00 -9.65
CA GLU A 229 8.19 -19.19 -9.23
C GLU A 229 9.45 -18.87 -8.40
N SER A 230 10.02 -17.68 -8.58
CA SER A 230 11.20 -17.23 -7.82
C SER A 230 10.89 -16.88 -6.35
N VAL A 231 9.63 -16.86 -5.93
CA VAL A 231 9.23 -16.56 -4.56
C VAL A 231 9.45 -17.79 -3.67
N ASP A 232 10.25 -17.62 -2.63
CA ASP A 232 10.39 -18.59 -1.55
C ASP A 232 9.59 -18.13 -0.33
N THR A 233 8.41 -18.73 -0.13
CA THR A 233 7.61 -18.53 1.07
C THR A 233 7.97 -19.60 2.08
N ASP A 234 9.04 -19.39 2.85
CA ASP A 234 9.32 -20.17 4.08
C ASP A 234 8.27 -19.85 5.16
N ALA A 235 6.99 -20.09 4.86
CA ALA A 235 5.85 -19.83 5.73
C ALA A 235 5.36 -21.15 6.33
N SER A 236 5.44 -21.26 7.65
CA SER A 236 4.74 -22.30 8.39
C SER A 236 3.27 -21.91 8.52
N THR A 237 2.40 -22.47 7.68
CA THR A 237 0.94 -22.32 7.80
C THR A 237 0.48 -22.72 9.21
N PRO A 238 -0.09 -21.83 10.04
CA PRO A 238 -0.74 -22.25 11.27
C PRO A 238 -2.00 -23.04 10.91
N GLU A 239 -2.02 -24.31 11.31
CA GLU A 239 -3.15 -25.23 11.14
C GLU A 239 -4.42 -24.61 11.74
N PRO A 240 -5.58 -24.67 11.07
CA PRO A 240 -6.82 -24.13 11.61
C PRO A 240 -7.11 -24.77 12.97
N THR A 241 -7.25 -23.94 14.02
CA THR A 241 -7.55 -24.41 15.37
C THR A 241 -8.86 -25.19 15.35
N ALA A 242 -8.76 -26.52 15.45
CA ALA A 242 -9.92 -27.38 15.59
C ALA A 242 -10.68 -26.97 16.86
N THR A 243 -11.92 -26.51 16.68
CA THR A 243 -12.86 -26.31 17.78
C THR A 243 -13.03 -27.63 18.52
N PRO A 244 -12.78 -27.72 19.84
CA PRO A 244 -13.02 -28.95 20.57
C PRO A 244 -14.52 -29.24 20.55
N ALA A 245 -14.88 -30.43 20.07
CA ALA A 245 -16.25 -30.94 20.15
C ALA A 245 -16.74 -30.95 21.62
N PRO A 246 -18.01 -30.63 21.88
CA PRO A 246 -18.54 -30.63 23.24
C PRO A 246 -18.51 -32.06 23.83
N ASP A 247 -17.88 -32.19 25.01
CA ASP A 247 -17.75 -33.44 25.77
C ASP A 247 -19.13 -33.95 26.23
N GLU A 248 -19.69 -34.90 25.48
CA GLU A 248 -20.82 -35.70 25.92
C GLU A 248 -20.39 -36.70 27.02
N GLY A 249 -20.55 -36.28 28.27
CA GLY A 249 -21.04 -37.19 29.30
C GLY A 249 -20.07 -37.56 30.42
N ARG A 250 -20.17 -36.82 31.53
CA ARG A 250 -19.97 -37.41 32.87
C ARG A 250 -21.08 -37.02 33.84
N ARG A 251 -22.10 -37.89 33.91
CA ARG A 251 -23.13 -37.85 34.95
C ARG A 251 -22.48 -38.03 36.34
N ARG A 252 -22.25 -36.94 37.07
CA ARG A 252 -21.96 -36.98 38.51
C ARG A 252 -23.27 -36.96 39.32
N ARG A 253 -23.52 -38.04 40.05
CA ARG A 253 -24.61 -38.18 41.03
C ARG A 253 -24.46 -37.12 42.14
N VAL A 254 -25.38 -36.15 42.18
CA VAL A 254 -25.50 -35.21 43.31
C VAL A 254 -26.35 -35.83 44.41
N ARG A 255 -25.72 -36.16 45.55
CA ARG A 255 -26.42 -36.51 46.79
C ARG A 255 -27.06 -35.24 47.37
N ARG A 256 -28.39 -35.21 47.46
CA ARG A 256 -29.16 -34.18 48.17
C ARG A 256 -28.82 -34.19 49.67
N ARG A 257 -28.33 -33.06 50.20
CA ARG A 257 -28.48 -32.72 51.62
C ARG A 257 -29.25 -31.40 51.73
N ARG A 258 -30.42 -31.46 52.37
CA ARG A 258 -31.24 -30.30 52.77
C ARG A 258 -30.69 -29.67 54.05
N ARG A 259 -30.72 -28.33 54.13
CA ARG A 259 -30.89 -27.41 55.31
C ARG A 259 -30.23 -26.06 54.94
N ARG A 260 -30.70 -24.85 55.27
CA ARG A 260 -31.86 -24.22 55.96
C ARG A 260 -31.89 -22.75 55.47
N PRO A 261 -33.01 -22.00 55.59
CA PRO A 261 -33.10 -20.64 55.03
C PRO A 261 -32.36 -19.58 55.86
N ARG A 262 -31.85 -18.55 55.15
CA ARG A 262 -31.07 -17.40 55.65
C ARG A 262 -31.93 -16.43 56.49
N ARG A 263 -31.36 -15.91 57.57
CA ARG A 263 -31.78 -14.66 58.23
C ARG A 263 -30.93 -13.50 57.66
N ALA A 264 -31.57 -12.39 57.35
CA ALA A 264 -30.95 -11.16 56.88
C ALA A 264 -30.41 -10.28 58.04
N PRO A 265 -29.36 -9.48 57.80
CA PRO A 265 -29.11 -8.26 58.57
C PRO A 265 -29.24 -6.98 57.73
N ARG A 266 -29.62 -5.90 58.43
CA ARG A 266 -29.93 -4.53 57.98
C ARG A 266 -28.69 -3.68 57.60
N PRO A 267 -28.87 -2.55 56.87
CA PRO A 267 -27.79 -1.74 56.30
C PRO A 267 -27.31 -0.61 57.22
N PRO A 268 -26.11 -0.09 56.98
CA PRO A 268 -25.90 1.37 56.81
C PRO A 268 -24.91 1.64 55.66
N GLY A 269 -24.75 2.81 55.05
CA GLY A 269 -25.26 4.16 55.22
C GLY A 269 -24.58 5.01 54.14
N SER A 270 -25.29 6.04 53.67
CA SER A 270 -24.91 6.94 52.58
C SER A 270 -23.61 7.71 52.79
N ARG A 271 -22.75 7.76 51.76
CA ARG A 271 -21.86 8.90 51.47
C ARG A 271 -21.80 9.15 49.97
N SER A 272 -21.70 10.42 49.63
CA SER A 272 -22.11 10.99 48.36
C SER A 272 -21.02 11.89 47.76
N TRP A 273 -20.93 11.86 46.42
CA TRP A 273 -20.38 12.85 45.45
C TRP A 273 -18.85 13.00 45.27
N PRO A 274 -18.37 13.53 44.11
CA PRO A 274 -19.02 13.72 42.79
C PRO A 274 -18.22 13.16 41.59
N ARG A 275 -18.92 13.06 40.44
CA ARG A 275 -18.40 12.77 39.10
C ARG A 275 -18.03 14.05 38.35
N TRP A 276 -17.07 13.93 37.42
CA TRP A 276 -16.95 14.73 36.21
C TRP A 276 -18.00 14.30 35.19
#